data_AF-A0A919CK79-F1
#
_entry.id   AF-A0A919CK79-F1
#
_cell.length_a   1.000
_cell.length_b   1.000
_cell.length_c   1.000
_cell.angle_alpha   90.00
_cell.angle_beta   90.00
_cell.angle_gamma   90.00
#
_symmetry.space_group_name_H-M   'P 1'
#
loop_
_entity.id
_entity.type
_entity.pdbx_description
1 polymer ?
#
loop_
_entity_poly.entity_id
_entity_poly.type
_entity_poly.pdbx_seq_one_letter_code
_entity_poly.pdbx_strand_id
1 'polypeptide(L)'
;MVALTQEEEPHQGLGEITDAQILPWVGSRARAVLEFADDGIAPPALINSMTLLSLETTAPALLREGLWPMHPFADPDMVELGEQLPFAWRELKQVQRRRLRALGMSGDVVHPVERESFAEVIEHALTTHAPALFARMLADGSPLFDEGLVDPDGLRAAVGRLTAATYSEDRDAKLLEVLSLHMSATAFLR
;
A
#
# COMPACT_ATOMS: atom_id res chain seq x y z
N MET A 1 7.78 8.31 -3.26
CA MET A 1 6.66 8.49 -4.19
C MET A 1 6.29 9.96 -4.23
N VAL A 2 6.13 10.53 -5.42
CA VAL A 2 5.59 11.88 -5.65
C VAL A 2 4.15 11.69 -6.11
N ALA A 3 3.22 12.59 -5.75
CA ALA A 3 1.90 12.60 -6.39
C ALA A 3 2.11 12.99 -7.86
N LEU A 4 1.92 12.03 -8.77
CA LEU A 4 2.04 12.21 -10.20
C LEU A 4 0.64 12.49 -10.76
N THR A 5 0.55 13.44 -11.68
CA THR A 5 -0.72 13.73 -12.35
C THR A 5 -1.01 12.64 -13.39
N GLN A 6 -2.27 12.50 -13.81
CA GLN A 6 -2.67 11.58 -14.88
C GLN A 6 -1.94 11.83 -16.21
N GLU A 7 -1.41 13.03 -16.44
CA GLU A 7 -0.63 13.34 -17.63
C GLU A 7 0.85 12.92 -17.49
N GLU A 8 1.38 12.90 -16.26
CA GLU A 8 2.76 12.57 -15.95
C GLU A 8 2.98 11.08 -15.74
N GLU A 9 2.00 10.44 -15.09
CA GLU A 9 1.86 9.01 -14.94
C GLU A 9 0.38 8.71 -15.14
N PRO A 10 -0.05 8.39 -16.37
CA PRO A 10 -1.41 7.92 -16.62
C PRO A 10 -1.72 6.84 -15.60
N HIS A 11 -2.83 7.00 -14.88
CA HIS A 11 -3.23 6.01 -13.90
C HIS A 11 -3.41 4.69 -14.63
N GLN A 12 -2.41 3.86 -14.43
CA GLN A 12 -2.53 2.44 -14.55
C GLN A 12 -3.59 2.09 -13.53
N GLY A 13 -4.77 1.64 -13.99
CA GLY A 13 -5.86 1.27 -13.10
C GLY A 13 -5.31 0.48 -11.92
N LEU A 14 -5.85 0.69 -10.72
CA LEU A 14 -5.42 -0.07 -9.53
C LEU A 14 -5.58 -1.57 -9.86
N GLY A 15 -4.45 -2.23 -10.12
CA GLY A 15 -4.43 -3.58 -10.67
C GLY A 15 -4.34 -3.65 -12.20
N GLU A 16 -3.53 -2.80 -12.85
CA GLU A 16 -3.18 -2.98 -14.26
C GLU A 16 -2.79 -4.45 -14.49
N ILE A 17 -3.58 -5.07 -15.36
CA ILE A 17 -3.78 -6.51 -15.54
C ILE A 17 -2.54 -7.23 -16.09
N THR A 18 -1.37 -6.60 -16.10
CA THR A 18 -0.12 -7.33 -16.27
C THR A 18 0.12 -8.26 -15.07
N ASP A 19 -0.32 -7.91 -13.85
CA ASP A 19 -0.15 -8.77 -12.66
C ASP A 19 -1.26 -9.82 -12.47
N ALA A 20 -2.50 -9.58 -12.89
CA ALA A 20 -3.60 -10.54 -12.68
C ALA A 20 -3.43 -11.85 -13.49
N GLN A 21 -2.62 -11.83 -14.56
CA GLN A 21 -2.15 -13.03 -15.27
C GLN A 21 -0.97 -13.72 -14.57
N ILE A 22 -0.33 -13.06 -13.59
CA ILE A 22 0.92 -13.49 -12.92
C ILE A 22 0.68 -13.96 -11.48
N LEU A 23 -0.34 -13.45 -10.79
CA LEU A 23 -0.61 -13.79 -9.39
C LEU A 23 -1.49 -15.06 -9.30
N PRO A 24 -0.93 -16.22 -8.85
CA PRO A 24 -1.65 -17.49 -8.90
C PRO A 24 -2.85 -17.55 -7.96
N TRP A 25 -2.90 -16.70 -6.93
CA TRP A 25 -3.96 -16.69 -5.91
C TRP A 25 -5.20 -15.86 -6.26
N VAL A 26 -5.23 -15.18 -7.42
CA VAL A 26 -6.44 -14.45 -7.83
C VAL A 26 -7.53 -15.46 -8.21
N GLY A 27 -8.65 -15.43 -7.48
CA GLY A 27 -9.75 -16.36 -7.66
C GLY A 27 -10.52 -16.15 -8.98
N SER A 28 -11.24 -17.19 -9.42
CA SER A 28 -11.98 -17.17 -10.69
C SER A 28 -13.06 -16.09 -10.73
N ARG A 29 -13.72 -15.81 -9.60
CA ARG A 29 -14.74 -14.75 -9.53
C ARG A 29 -14.11 -13.37 -9.66
N ALA A 30 -12.99 -13.13 -8.96
CA ALA A 30 -12.25 -11.88 -9.10
C ALA A 30 -11.80 -11.67 -10.55
N ARG A 31 -11.23 -12.70 -11.19
CA ARG A 31 -10.83 -12.66 -12.62
C ARG A 31 -12.00 -12.33 -13.55
N ALA A 32 -13.18 -12.90 -13.30
CA ALA A 32 -14.35 -12.73 -14.15
C ALA A 32 -14.94 -11.32 -14.14
N VAL A 33 -14.59 -10.48 -13.14
CA VAL A 33 -15.11 -9.11 -13.01
C VAL A 33 -14.03 -8.04 -13.15
N LEU A 34 -12.81 -8.42 -13.54
CA LEU A 34 -11.67 -7.49 -13.67
C LEU A 34 -11.96 -6.33 -14.64
N GLU A 35 -12.72 -6.57 -15.70
CA GLU A 35 -13.07 -5.51 -16.66
C GLU A 35 -13.91 -4.39 -16.03
N PHE A 36 -14.55 -4.65 -14.88
CA PHE A 36 -15.36 -3.71 -14.13
C PHE A 36 -14.64 -3.16 -12.89
N ALA A 37 -13.33 -3.36 -12.76
CA ALA A 37 -12.58 -2.95 -11.56
C ALA A 37 -12.69 -1.43 -11.28
N ASP A 38 -12.82 -0.63 -12.34
CA ASP A 38 -12.96 0.83 -12.26
C ASP A 38 -14.42 1.31 -12.39
N ASP A 39 -15.39 0.40 -12.51
CA ASP A 39 -16.80 0.75 -12.67
C ASP A 39 -17.44 1.12 -11.33
N GLY A 40 -18.02 2.32 -11.26
CA GLY A 40 -18.76 2.76 -10.08
C GLY A 40 -17.89 2.96 -8.83
N ILE A 41 -16.57 3.08 -9.00
CA ILE A 41 -15.66 3.41 -7.91
C ILE A 41 -16.03 4.76 -7.29
N ALA A 42 -15.82 4.87 -5.98
CA ALA A 42 -16.02 6.14 -5.29
C ALA A 42 -15.11 7.21 -5.93
N PRO A 43 -15.56 8.49 -5.96
CA PRO A 43 -14.67 9.58 -6.36
C PRO A 43 -13.35 9.52 -5.59
N PRO A 44 -12.22 9.79 -6.24
CA PRO A 44 -10.92 9.75 -5.56
C PRO A 44 -10.93 10.72 -4.37
N ALA A 45 -10.36 10.28 -3.25
CA ALA A 45 -10.17 11.14 -2.11
C ALA A 45 -9.23 12.30 -2.46
N LEU A 46 -9.46 13.48 -1.89
CA LEU A 46 -8.58 14.65 -2.05
C LEU A 46 -7.17 14.39 -1.51
N ILE A 47 -7.01 13.40 -0.64
CA ILE A 47 -5.75 12.96 -0.07
C ILE A 47 -5.47 11.57 -0.63
N ASN A 48 -4.25 11.33 -1.12
CA ASN A 48 -3.90 10.04 -1.70
C ASN A 48 -4.07 8.88 -0.69
N SER A 49 -4.44 7.71 -1.20
CA SER A 49 -4.75 6.51 -0.42
C SER A 49 -3.61 6.08 0.50
N MET A 50 -2.36 6.16 0.03
CA MET A 50 -1.18 5.81 0.83
C MET A 50 -1.00 6.71 2.04
N THR A 51 -1.28 8.02 1.89
CA THR A 51 -1.25 8.96 3.01
C THR A 51 -2.32 8.57 4.01
N LEU A 52 -3.57 8.38 3.57
CA LEU A 52 -4.67 7.97 4.44
C LEU A 52 -4.36 6.67 5.20
N LEU A 53 -3.83 5.66 4.52
CA LEU A 53 -3.41 4.39 5.14
C LEU A 53 -2.30 4.61 6.19
N SER A 54 -1.32 5.46 5.90
CA SER A 54 -0.28 5.82 6.88
C SER A 54 -0.86 6.55 8.10
N LEU A 55 -1.86 7.41 7.91
CA LEU A 55 -2.54 8.09 9.02
C LEU A 55 -3.33 7.08 9.87
N GLU A 56 -4.05 6.16 9.23
CA GLU A 56 -4.86 5.13 9.89
C GLU A 56 -4.01 4.20 10.76
N THR A 57 -2.79 3.86 10.33
CA THR A 57 -1.90 2.98 11.11
C THR A 57 -1.32 3.65 12.37
N THR A 58 -1.12 4.97 12.36
CA THR A 58 -0.48 5.69 13.46
C THR A 58 -1.46 6.32 14.43
N ALA A 59 -2.60 6.82 13.93
CA ALA A 59 -3.57 7.56 14.73
C ALA A 59 -4.15 6.77 15.92
N PRO A 60 -4.55 5.48 15.80
CA PRO A 60 -5.13 4.74 16.92
C PRO A 60 -4.18 4.58 18.11
N ALA A 61 -2.88 4.38 17.85
CA ALA A 61 -1.89 4.27 18.91
C ALA A 61 -1.72 5.59 19.67
N LEU A 62 -1.63 6.70 18.94
CA LEU A 62 -1.50 8.04 19.53
C LEU A 62 -2.75 8.44 20.33
N LEU A 63 -3.94 8.18 19.79
CA LEU A 63 -5.21 8.48 20.46
C LEU A 63 -5.40 7.69 21.76
N ARG A 64 -4.94 6.43 21.83
CA ARG A 64 -4.96 5.64 23.07
C ARG A 64 -4.10 6.24 24.19
N GLU A 65 -3.03 6.93 23.82
CA GLU A 65 -2.16 7.68 24.75
C GLU A 65 -2.67 9.10 25.02
N GLY A 66 -3.87 9.46 24.54
CA GLY A 66 -4.45 10.79 24.71
C GLY A 66 -3.79 11.87 23.84
N LEU A 67 -3.00 11.48 22.84
CA LEU A 67 -2.38 12.39 21.89
C LEU A 67 -3.27 12.54 20.66
N TRP A 68 -3.61 13.79 20.32
CA TRP A 68 -4.36 14.10 19.10
C TRP A 68 -3.41 14.28 17.91
N PRO A 69 -3.36 13.32 16.96
CA PRO A 69 -2.46 13.43 15.82
C PRO A 69 -2.90 14.54 14.87
N MET A 70 -1.94 15.33 14.40
CA MET A 70 -2.14 16.36 13.38
C MET A 70 -1.21 16.10 12.21
N HIS A 71 -1.75 16.15 10.99
CA HIS A 71 -1.02 15.87 9.75
C HIS A 71 -1.10 17.05 8.78
N PRO A 72 -0.34 18.14 8.98
CA PRO A 72 -0.46 19.36 8.18
C PRO A 72 -0.20 19.15 6.67
N PHE A 73 0.58 18.14 6.30
CA PHE A 73 0.85 17.81 4.89
C PHE A 73 -0.27 16.99 4.23
N ALA A 74 -1.26 16.54 5.00
CA ALA A 74 -2.47 15.92 4.49
C ALA A 74 -3.63 16.92 4.35
N ASP A 75 -3.38 18.22 4.55
CA ASP A 75 -4.36 19.26 4.27
C ASP A 75 -4.66 19.31 2.75
N PRO A 76 -5.95 19.34 2.32
CA PRO A 76 -6.30 19.36 0.90
C PRO A 76 -5.64 20.49 0.12
N ASP A 77 -5.50 21.69 0.69
CA ASP A 77 -4.88 22.83 0.01
C ASP A 77 -3.37 22.58 -0.19
N MET A 78 -2.73 21.87 0.76
CA MET A 78 -1.33 21.46 0.64
C MET A 78 -1.13 20.37 -0.42
N VAL A 79 -2.08 19.45 -0.56
CA VAL A 79 -2.06 18.42 -1.61
C VAL A 79 -2.22 19.07 -2.98
N GLU A 80 -3.24 19.92 -3.15
CA GLU A 80 -3.51 20.65 -4.39
C GLU A 80 -2.30 21.50 -4.81
N LEU A 81 -1.70 22.25 -3.88
CA LEU A 81 -0.47 22.99 -4.13
C LEU A 81 0.65 22.06 -4.63
N GLY A 82 0.79 20.89 -4.02
CA GLY A 82 1.73 19.86 -4.44
C GLY A 82 1.51 19.49 -5.91
N GLU A 83 0.30 19.08 -6.26
CA GLU A 83 -0.08 18.61 -7.60
C GLU A 83 0.11 19.69 -8.69
N GLN A 84 -0.14 20.96 -8.36
CA GLN A 84 0.04 22.08 -9.30
C GLN A 84 1.51 22.46 -9.55
N LEU A 85 2.46 21.99 -8.74
CA LEU A 85 3.87 22.30 -8.93
C LEU A 85 4.45 21.53 -10.14
N PRO A 86 5.34 22.15 -10.94
CA PRO A 86 6.03 21.44 -12.00
C PRO A 86 6.81 20.24 -11.44
N PHE A 87 6.87 19.13 -12.18
CA PHE A 87 7.53 17.89 -11.75
C PHE A 87 8.91 18.12 -11.11
N ALA A 88 9.77 18.92 -11.74
CA ALA A 88 11.12 19.22 -11.24
C ALA A 88 11.16 19.89 -9.86
N TRP A 89 10.06 20.50 -9.40
CA TRP A 89 9.91 21.08 -8.06
C TRP A 89 9.40 20.06 -7.04
N ARG A 90 8.59 19.09 -7.47
CA ARG A 90 8.10 17.99 -6.61
C ARG A 90 9.10 16.86 -6.44
N GLU A 91 9.79 16.50 -7.52
CA GLU A 91 10.72 15.39 -7.57
C GLU A 91 11.71 15.46 -6.41
N LEU A 92 11.98 14.34 -5.75
CA LEU A 92 12.91 14.25 -4.63
C LEU A 92 12.68 15.31 -3.54
N LYS A 93 11.45 15.79 -3.39
CA LYS A 93 11.04 16.79 -2.40
C LYS A 93 11.80 18.12 -2.53
N GLN A 94 12.14 18.57 -3.75
CA GLN A 94 12.98 19.78 -3.94
C GLN A 94 12.43 21.03 -3.23
N VAL A 95 11.12 21.29 -3.31
CA VAL A 95 10.49 22.45 -2.63
C VAL A 95 10.71 22.40 -1.13
N GLN A 96 10.42 21.25 -0.51
CA GLN A 96 10.59 21.04 0.93
C GLN A 96 12.07 21.19 1.34
N ARG A 97 13.00 20.63 0.56
CA ARG A 97 14.44 20.75 0.81
C ARG A 97 14.93 22.20 0.76
N ARG A 98 14.48 22.97 -0.25
CA ARG A 98 14.79 24.40 -0.36
C ARG A 98 14.23 25.19 0.82
N ARG A 99 13.00 24.87 1.26
CA ARG A 99 12.38 25.50 2.44
C ARG A 99 13.16 25.20 3.72
N LEU A 100 13.53 23.95 3.97
CA LEU A 100 14.34 23.54 5.13
C LEU A 100 15.70 24.25 5.13
N ARG A 101 16.37 24.35 3.98
CA ARG A 101 17.62 25.09 3.85
C ARG A 101 17.45 26.58 4.15
N ALA A 102 16.39 27.20 3.65
CA ALA A 102 16.09 28.61 3.92
C ALA A 102 15.81 28.88 5.41
N LEU A 103 15.35 27.86 6.16
CA LEU A 103 15.19 27.91 7.61
C LEU A 103 16.49 27.66 8.39
N GLY A 104 17.63 27.47 7.71
CA GLY A 104 18.94 27.26 8.34
C GLY A 104 19.20 25.81 8.79
N MET A 105 18.40 24.84 8.31
CA MET A 105 18.62 23.43 8.64
C MET A 105 19.92 22.91 8.00
N SER A 106 20.59 21.97 8.70
CA SER A 106 21.86 21.40 8.26
C SER A 106 21.71 20.58 6.97
N GLY A 107 22.84 20.32 6.30
CA GLY A 107 22.90 19.42 5.15
C GLY A 107 22.31 18.05 5.45
N ASP A 108 22.60 17.49 6.64
CA ASP A 108 22.12 16.17 7.06
C ASP A 108 20.60 16.10 7.23
N VAL A 109 19.95 17.21 7.63
CA VAL A 109 18.49 17.29 7.74
C VAL A 109 17.84 17.48 6.36
N VAL A 110 18.44 18.31 5.51
CA VAL A 110 17.90 18.59 4.16
C VAL A 110 18.12 17.38 3.22
N HIS A 111 19.22 16.67 3.41
CA HIS A 111 19.66 15.53 2.60
C HIS A 111 20.11 14.38 3.51
N PRO A 112 19.16 13.72 4.20
CA PRO A 112 19.51 12.57 5.04
C PRO A 112 20.12 11.47 4.18
N VAL A 113 21.17 10.84 4.71
CA VAL A 113 21.87 9.71 4.09
C VAL A 113 20.91 8.53 4.02
N GLU A 114 20.30 8.19 5.15
CA GLU A 114 19.30 7.15 5.25
C GLU A 114 17.92 7.71 4.91
N ARG A 115 17.27 7.10 3.92
CA ARG A 115 15.87 7.38 3.60
C ARG A 115 15.03 6.30 4.24
N GLU A 116 14.08 6.70 5.07
CA GLU A 116 13.09 5.76 5.61
C GLU A 116 12.38 5.06 4.45
N SER A 117 12.48 3.73 4.43
CA SER A 117 11.80 2.84 3.50
C SER A 117 11.05 1.80 4.32
N PHE A 118 9.80 1.53 3.95
CA PHE A 118 9.03 0.45 4.55
C PHE A 118 9.31 -0.90 3.88
N ALA A 119 10.07 -0.96 2.78
CA ALA A 119 10.34 -2.19 2.05
C ALA A 119 10.93 -3.28 2.95
N GLU A 120 11.92 -2.93 3.78
CA GLU A 120 12.54 -3.87 4.73
C GLU A 120 11.57 -4.36 5.80
N VAL A 121 10.66 -3.48 6.26
CA VAL A 121 9.63 -3.83 7.24
C VAL A 121 8.61 -4.79 6.62
N ILE A 122 8.21 -4.55 5.37
CA ILE A 122 7.27 -5.40 4.63
C ILE A 122 7.89 -6.77 4.35
N GLU A 123 9.13 -6.79 3.87
CA GLU A 123 9.89 -8.03 3.69
C GLU A 123 9.97 -8.81 5.00
N HIS A 124 10.38 -8.16 6.09
CA HIS A 124 10.47 -8.80 7.40
C HIS A 124 9.12 -9.37 7.87
N ALA A 125 8.04 -8.59 7.74
CA ALA A 125 6.70 -9.03 8.09
C ALA A 125 6.25 -10.24 7.27
N LEU A 126 6.50 -10.23 5.95
CA LEU A 126 6.11 -11.30 5.04
C LEU A 126 6.96 -12.57 5.21
N THR A 127 8.25 -12.43 5.45
CA THR A 127 9.14 -13.60 5.60
C THR A 127 9.09 -14.21 7.00
N THR A 128 8.80 -13.41 8.03
CA THR A 128 8.85 -13.85 9.44
C THR A 128 7.48 -14.19 10.01
N HIS A 129 6.45 -13.36 9.74
CA HIS A 129 5.16 -13.46 10.43
C HIS A 129 4.04 -13.99 9.53
N ALA A 130 4.01 -13.58 8.27
CA ALA A 130 2.97 -13.99 7.33
C ALA A 130 2.83 -15.50 7.11
N PRO A 131 3.88 -16.35 7.11
CA PRO A 131 3.71 -17.77 6.83
C PRO A 131 2.79 -18.47 7.83
N ALA A 132 2.91 -18.13 9.13
CA ALA A 132 2.03 -18.68 10.16
C ALA A 132 0.59 -18.18 10.03
N LEU A 133 0.40 -16.92 9.62
CA LEU A 133 -0.93 -16.35 9.38
C LEU A 133 -1.61 -16.99 8.18
N PHE A 134 -0.87 -17.21 7.08
CA PHE A 134 -1.38 -17.90 5.91
C PHE A 134 -1.68 -19.38 6.18
N ALA A 135 -0.81 -20.06 6.94
CA ALA A 135 -1.07 -21.45 7.34
C ALA A 135 -2.39 -21.58 8.11
N ARG A 136 -2.66 -20.64 9.04
CA ARG A 136 -3.95 -20.56 9.74
C ARG A 136 -5.10 -20.26 8.79
N MET A 137 -5.00 -19.23 7.95
CA MET A 137 -6.02 -18.87 6.97
C MET A 137 -6.37 -20.06 6.06
N LEU A 138 -5.37 -20.80 5.56
CA LEU A 138 -5.56 -21.97 4.70
C LEU A 138 -6.16 -23.19 5.43
N ALA A 139 -5.95 -23.30 6.75
CA ALA A 139 -6.47 -24.38 7.56
C ALA A 139 -7.89 -24.10 8.08
N ASP A 140 -8.12 -22.88 8.56
CA ASP A 140 -9.38 -22.45 9.18
C ASP A 140 -10.41 -22.01 8.13
N GLY A 141 -9.97 -21.71 6.91
CA GLY A 141 -10.79 -21.14 5.84
C GLY A 141 -10.80 -19.61 5.85
N SER A 142 -11.41 -19.03 4.81
CA SER A 142 -11.53 -17.59 4.65
C SER A 142 -12.80 -17.27 3.87
N PRO A 143 -13.56 -16.22 4.24
CA PRO A 143 -14.67 -15.72 3.42
C PRO A 143 -14.24 -15.40 1.98
N LEU A 144 -12.97 -15.06 1.77
CA LEU A 144 -12.42 -14.79 0.44
C LEU A 144 -12.30 -16.05 -0.43
N PHE A 145 -12.12 -17.22 0.19
CA PHE A 145 -12.12 -18.50 -0.51
C PHE A 145 -13.55 -18.91 -0.84
N ASP A 146 -14.47 -18.74 0.11
CA ASP A 146 -15.88 -19.10 -0.03
C ASP A 146 -16.53 -18.32 -1.19
N GLU A 147 -16.19 -17.04 -1.34
CA GLU A 147 -16.66 -16.18 -2.43
C GLU A 147 -15.87 -16.34 -3.73
N GLY A 148 -14.83 -17.19 -3.77
CA GLY A 148 -14.00 -17.40 -4.95
C GLY A 148 -13.20 -16.16 -5.39
N LEU A 149 -12.96 -15.23 -4.46
CA LEU A 149 -12.15 -14.03 -4.68
C LEU A 149 -10.65 -14.34 -4.60
N VAL A 150 -10.27 -15.28 -3.75
CA VAL A 150 -8.91 -15.81 -3.63
C VAL A 150 -8.92 -17.31 -3.89
N ASP A 151 -8.02 -17.79 -4.75
CA ASP A 151 -7.77 -19.20 -5.00
C ASP A 151 -6.86 -19.78 -3.88
N PRO A 152 -7.35 -20.70 -3.04
CA PRO A 152 -6.57 -21.26 -1.94
C PRO A 152 -5.37 -22.10 -2.41
N ASP A 153 -5.45 -22.74 -3.58
CA ASP A 153 -4.35 -23.55 -4.11
C ASP A 153 -3.26 -22.66 -4.70
N GLY A 154 -3.67 -21.63 -5.44
CA GLY A 154 -2.78 -20.57 -5.91
C GLY A 154 -2.07 -19.84 -4.77
N LEU A 155 -2.79 -19.56 -3.68
CA LEU A 155 -2.22 -18.96 -2.47
C LEU A 155 -1.21 -19.88 -1.80
N ARG A 156 -1.53 -21.16 -1.64
CA ARG A 156 -0.60 -22.15 -1.05
C ARG A 156 0.71 -22.23 -1.84
N ALA A 157 0.63 -22.22 -3.17
CA ALA A 157 1.81 -22.21 -4.03
C ALA A 157 2.65 -20.94 -3.86
N ALA A 158 2.01 -19.77 -3.75
CA ALA A 158 2.71 -18.52 -3.54
C ALA A 158 3.40 -18.43 -2.17
N VAL A 159 2.72 -18.84 -1.10
CA VAL A 159 3.29 -18.88 0.26
C VAL A 159 4.45 -19.88 0.31
N GLY A 160 4.30 -21.04 -0.32
CA GLY A 160 5.39 -22.02 -0.43
C GLY A 160 6.65 -21.41 -1.07
N ARG A 161 6.49 -20.62 -2.14
CA ARG A 161 7.62 -19.90 -2.76
C ARG A 161 8.21 -18.84 -1.86
N LEU A 162 7.38 -18.01 -1.22
CA LEU A 162 7.83 -16.98 -0.28
C LEU A 162 8.75 -17.57 0.81
N THR A 163 8.44 -18.77 1.29
CA THR A 163 9.26 -19.46 2.31
C THR A 163 10.50 -20.18 1.76
N ALA A 164 10.54 -20.48 0.46
CA ALA A 164 11.57 -21.32 -0.15
C ALA A 164 12.57 -20.56 -1.04
N ALA A 165 12.21 -19.35 -1.50
CA ALA A 165 12.99 -18.54 -2.41
C ALA A 165 13.37 -17.20 -1.79
N THR A 166 14.23 -16.44 -2.47
CA THR A 166 14.53 -15.06 -2.11
C THR A 166 13.31 -14.18 -2.35
N TYR A 167 13.01 -13.30 -1.39
CA TYR A 167 11.96 -12.31 -1.48
C TYR A 167 12.09 -11.44 -2.73
N SER A 168 10.96 -11.18 -3.40
CA SER A 168 10.84 -10.28 -4.54
C SER A 168 9.76 -9.24 -4.26
N GLU A 169 10.16 -7.98 -4.04
CA GLU A 169 9.26 -6.90 -3.66
C GLU A 169 8.06 -6.74 -4.61
N ASP A 170 8.31 -6.70 -5.93
CA ASP A 170 7.26 -6.51 -6.94
C ASP A 170 6.12 -7.53 -6.85
N ARG A 171 6.44 -8.77 -6.44
CA ARG A 171 5.46 -9.88 -6.41
C ARG A 171 4.99 -10.21 -5.01
N ASP A 172 5.92 -10.39 -4.09
CA ASP A 172 5.64 -10.94 -2.77
C ASP A 172 4.98 -9.90 -1.87
N ALA A 173 5.26 -8.60 -2.06
CA ALA A 173 4.58 -7.53 -1.33
C ALA A 173 3.05 -7.58 -1.50
N LYS A 174 2.56 -8.05 -2.65
CA LYS A 174 1.13 -8.21 -2.94
C LYS A 174 0.42 -9.23 -2.05
N LEU A 175 1.15 -10.17 -1.45
CA LEU A 175 0.58 -11.11 -0.49
C LEU A 175 0.06 -10.40 0.78
N LEU A 176 0.61 -9.22 1.11
CA LEU A 176 0.12 -8.43 2.24
C LEU A 176 -1.35 -8.01 2.04
N GLU A 177 -1.75 -7.69 0.80
CA GLU A 177 -3.12 -7.31 0.46
C GLU A 177 -4.11 -8.43 0.79
N VAL A 178 -3.73 -9.69 0.52
CA VAL A 178 -4.56 -10.88 0.82
C VAL A 178 -4.77 -11.03 2.33
N LEU A 179 -3.71 -10.88 3.13
CA LEU A 179 -3.82 -10.95 4.59
C LEU A 179 -4.63 -9.80 5.16
N SER A 180 -4.39 -8.57 4.69
CA SER A 180 -5.13 -7.39 5.12
C SER A 180 -6.63 -7.55 4.85
N LEU A 181 -6.98 -8.01 3.64
CA LEU A 181 -8.37 -8.23 3.25
C LEU A 181 -9.01 -9.39 4.05
N HIS A 182 -8.29 -10.48 4.29
CA HIS A 182 -8.76 -11.57 5.13
C HIS A 182 -9.04 -11.13 6.57
N MET A 183 -8.11 -10.39 7.20
CA MET A 183 -8.29 -9.88 8.55
C MET A 183 -9.45 -8.89 8.63
N SER A 184 -9.59 -8.01 7.64
CA SER A 184 -10.70 -7.06 7.57
C SER A 184 -12.05 -7.76 7.41
N ALA A 185 -12.15 -8.71 6.47
CA ALA A 185 -13.37 -9.47 6.23
C ALA A 185 -13.77 -10.31 7.46
N THR A 186 -12.80 -10.95 8.13
CA THR A 186 -13.07 -11.74 9.33
C THR A 186 -13.44 -10.89 10.54
N ALA A 187 -12.90 -9.67 10.66
CA ALA A 187 -13.27 -8.74 11.72
C ALA A 187 -14.65 -8.10 11.50
N PHE A 188 -15.08 -7.91 10.25
CA PHE A 188 -16.37 -7.31 9.94
C PHE A 188 -17.53 -8.31 9.93
N LEU A 189 -17.28 -9.54 9.48
CA LEU A 189 -18.30 -10.58 9.33
C LEU A 189 -18.51 -11.44 10.59
N ARG A 190 -17.71 -11.23 11.64
CA ARG A 190 -17.83 -11.90 12.95
C ARG A 190 -18.23 -10.90 14.02
#